data_AF-A0A9C9L189-F1
#
_entry.id   AF-A0A9C9L189-F1
#
_cell.length_a   1.000
_cell.length_b   1.000
_cell.length_c   1.000
_cell.angle_alpha   90.00
_cell.angle_beta   90.00
_cell.angle_gamma   90.00
#
_symmetry.space_group_name_H-M   'P 1'
#
loop_
_entity.id
_entity.type
_entity.pdbx_description
1 polymer ?
#
loop_
_entity_poly.entity_id
_entity_poly.type
_entity_poly.pdbx_seq_one_letter_code
_entity_poly.pdbx_strand_id
1 'polypeptide(L)' 'MPLQKKSYSEEELANSLELTRWAENFSWDEICAISKHMEAYSASKNTIIFNEGAEDNNMAIVIKGKVDIIKRESGSKVN' A
#
# COMPACT_ATOMS: atom_id res chain seq x y z
N MET A 1 10.92 5.69 11.08
CA MET A 1 9.74 6.45 11.56
C MET A 1 8.49 5.66 11.18
N PRO A 2 7.42 5.67 11.99
CA PRO A 2 6.19 4.98 11.63
C PRO A 2 5.51 5.65 10.43
N LEU A 3 4.63 4.90 9.76
CA LEU A 3 3.72 5.44 8.75
C LEU A 3 2.92 6.61 9.36
N GLN A 4 2.71 7.66 8.56
CA GLN A 4 1.91 8.82 8.96
C GLN A 4 0.54 8.74 8.31
N LYS A 5 -0.52 8.62 9.13
CA LYS A 5 -1.90 8.63 8.63
C LYS A 5 -2.19 9.95 7.93
N LYS A 6 -2.85 9.89 6.79
CA LYS A 6 -3.32 11.04 6.02
C LYS A 6 -4.84 11.10 6.08
N SER A 7 -5.36 12.30 6.27
CA SER A 7 -6.79 12.56 6.19
C SER A 7 -7.16 12.69 4.72
N TYR A 8 -7.81 11.67 4.18
CA TYR A 8 -8.41 11.66 2.85
C TYR A 8 -9.91 11.39 3.04
N SER A 9 -10.76 12.02 2.24
CA SER A 9 -12.17 11.65 2.15
C SER A 9 -12.34 10.30 1.43
N GLU A 10 -13.49 9.66 1.60
CA GLU A 10 -13.85 8.43 0.89
C GLU A 10 -13.78 8.62 -0.64
N GLU A 11 -14.13 9.82 -1.11
CA GLU A 11 -14.07 10.22 -2.52
C GLU A 11 -12.61 10.39 -2.99
N GLU A 12 -11.75 11.03 -2.20
CA GLU A 12 -10.32 11.16 -2.53
C GLU A 12 -9.63 9.79 -2.60
N LEU A 13 -10.02 8.86 -1.72
CA LEU A 13 -9.56 7.47 -1.74
C LEU A 13 -10.06 6.72 -2.98
N ALA A 14 -11.34 6.85 -3.33
CA ALA A 14 -11.92 6.22 -4.51
C ALA A 14 -11.24 6.70 -5.80
N ASN A 15 -11.09 8.02 -5.96
CA ASN A 15 -10.37 8.62 -7.08
C ASN A 15 -8.90 8.13 -7.13
N SER A 16 -8.24 8.02 -5.98
CA SER A 16 -6.86 7.52 -5.93
C SER A 16 -6.75 6.05 -6.32
N LEU A 17 -7.72 5.22 -5.92
CA LEU A 17 -7.77 3.79 -6.23
C LEU A 17 -8.06 3.54 -7.72
N GLU A 18 -8.96 4.31 -8.31
CA GLU A 18 -9.31 4.27 -9.75
C GLU A 18 -8.10 4.44 -10.65
N LEU A 19 -7.12 5.26 -10.25
CA LEU A 19 -5.89 5.49 -10.99
C LEU A 19 -4.88 4.33 -10.92
N THR A 20 -5.17 3.28 -10.15
CA THR A 20 -4.31 2.12 -9.97
C THR A 20 -4.81 0.94 -10.79
N ARG A 21 -3.89 0.02 -11.15
CA ARG A 21 -4.25 -1.23 -11.85
C ARG A 21 -5.20 -2.13 -11.06
N TRP A 22 -5.36 -1.90 -9.75
CA TRP A 22 -6.30 -2.65 -8.92
C TRP A 22 -7.76 -2.36 -9.28
N ALA A 23 -8.06 -1.18 -9.81
CA ALA A 23 -9.42 -0.75 -10.14
C ALA A 23 -9.89 -1.18 -11.54
N GLU A 24 -9.02 -1.73 -12.40
CA GLU A 24 -9.31 -1.95 -13.83
C GLU A 24 -10.57 -2.79 -14.12
N ASN A 25 -10.98 -3.66 -13.19
CA ASN A 25 -12.13 -4.56 -13.35
C ASN A 25 -13.31 -4.24 -12.43
N PHE A 26 -13.25 -3.12 -11.70
CA PHE A 26 -14.32 -2.69 -10.81
C PHE A 26 -15.09 -1.53 -11.42
N SER A 27 -16.41 -1.55 -11.24
CA SER A 27 -17.25 -0.38 -11.50
C SER A 27 -16.94 0.73 -10.50
N TRP A 28 -17.33 1.96 -10.83
CA TRP A 28 -17.16 3.12 -9.93
C TRP A 28 -17.84 2.92 -8.57
N ASP A 29 -19.03 2.32 -8.55
CA ASP A 29 -19.75 2.05 -7.29
C ASP A 29 -19.01 1.02 -6.43
N GLU A 30 -18.38 0.02 -7.05
CA GLU A 30 -17.53 -0.95 -6.35
C GLU A 30 -16.24 -0.29 -5.82
N ILE A 31 -15.61 0.60 -6.58
CA ILE A 31 -14.44 1.38 -6.13
C ILE A 31 -14.83 2.26 -4.93
N CYS A 32 -15.97 2.95 -4.99
CA CYS A 32 -16.52 3.73 -3.88
C CYS A 32 -16.84 2.86 -2.65
N ALA A 33 -17.30 1.63 -2.84
CA ALA A 33 -17.54 0.70 -1.74
C ALA A 33 -16.23 0.24 -1.08
N ILE A 34 -15.22 -0.07 -1.89
CA ILE A 34 -13.89 -0.48 -1.39
C ILE A 34 -13.20 0.67 -0.64
N SER A 35 -13.28 1.91 -1.16
CA SER A 35 -12.58 3.06 -0.57
C SER A 35 -12.99 3.34 0.88
N LYS A 36 -14.22 3.00 1.27
CA LYS A 36 -14.74 3.10 2.65
C LYS A 36 -14.01 2.21 3.66
N HIS A 37 -13.34 1.17 3.18
CA HIS A 37 -12.57 0.24 4.00
C HIS A 37 -11.06 0.52 3.95
N MET A 38 -10.65 1.61 3.32
CA MET A 38 -9.25 1.99 3.15
C MET A 38 -8.85 3.13 4.06
N GLU A 39 -7.56 3.19 4.38
CA GLU A 39 -6.96 4.30 5.09
C GLU A 39 -5.70 4.76 4.34
N ALA A 40 -5.52 6.07 4.20
CA ALA A 40 -4.34 6.63 3.56
C ALA A 40 -3.18 6.80 4.54
N TYR A 41 -1.99 6.37 4.13
CA TYR A 41 -0.74 6.53 4.87
C TYR A 41 0.35 7.09 3.98
N SER A 42 1.25 7.87 4.55
CA SER A 42 2.49 8.30 3.90
C SER A 42 3.72 7.76 4.63
N ALA A 43 4.72 7.37 3.87
CA ALA A 43 6.01 6.89 4.34
C ALA A 43 7.12 7.85 3.90
N SER A 44 8.06 8.16 4.79
CA SER A 44 9.29 8.85 4.39
C SER A 44 10.31 7.86 3.81
N LYS A 45 11.31 8.35 3.07
CA LYS A 45 12.39 7.52 2.54
C LYS A 45 13.01 6.66 3.64
N ASN A 46 13.34 5.40 3.31
CA ASN A 46 13.87 4.39 4.24
C ASN A 46 12.87 3.88 5.31
N THR A 47 11.58 4.17 5.17
CA THR A 47 10.55 3.56 6.03
C THR A 47 10.26 2.14 5.56
N ILE A 48 10.33 1.18 6.48
CA ILE A 48 9.91 -0.22 6.24
C ILE A 48 8.40 -0.28 6.41
N ILE A 49 7.68 -0.70 5.35
CA ILE A 49 6.22 -0.84 5.35
C ILE A 49 5.83 -2.23 5.86
N PHE A 50 6.43 -3.27 5.30
CA PHE A 50 6.23 -4.66 5.67
C PHE A 50 7.58 -5.34 5.92
N ASN A 51 7.60 -6.30 6.85
CA ASN A 51 8.76 -7.15 7.10
C ASN A 51 8.51 -8.57 6.59
N GLU A 52 9.48 -9.14 5.88
CA GLU A 52 9.40 -10.54 5.46
C GLU A 52 9.22 -11.48 6.66
N GLY A 53 8.21 -12.35 6.58
CA GLY A 53 7.85 -13.31 7.62
C GLY A 53 7.05 -12.75 8.80
N ALA A 54 6.72 -11.44 8.79
CA ALA A 54 5.81 -10.88 9.79
C ALA A 54 4.36 -11.34 9.52
N GLU A 55 3.63 -11.59 10.60
CA GLU A 55 2.18 -11.76 10.53
C GLU A 55 1.54 -10.38 10.36
N ASP A 56 1.06 -10.10 9.15
CA ASP A 56 0.35 -8.87 8.81
C ASP A 56 -1.01 -9.20 8.20
N ASN A 57 -2.07 -8.57 8.70
CA ASN A 57 -3.44 -8.73 8.19
C ASN A 57 -3.83 -7.64 7.17
N ASN A 58 -2.87 -6.82 6.75
CA ASN A 58 -3.11 -5.63 5.93
C ASN A 58 -2.43 -5.76 4.57
N MET A 59 -3.10 -5.24 3.54
CA MET A 59 -2.55 -5.06 2.21
C MET A 59 -2.40 -3.55 1.93
N ALA A 60 -1.31 -3.15 1.27
CA ALA A 60 -1.11 -1.76 0.87
C ALA A 60 -1.09 -1.62 -0.65
N ILE A 61 -1.69 -0.54 -1.14
CA ILE A 61 -1.66 -0.13 -2.55
C ILE A 61 -0.88 1.18 -2.64
N VAL A 62 0.11 1.24 -3.53
CA VAL A 62 0.91 2.46 -3.75
C VAL A 62 0.18 3.37 -4.73
N ILE A 63 -0.44 4.43 -4.21
CA ILE A 63 -1.13 5.45 -5.02
C ILE A 63 -0.19 6.54 -5.55
N LYS A 64 0.97 6.75 -4.91
CA LYS A 64 1.98 7.73 -5.30
C LYS A 64 3.35 7.36 -4.75
N GLY A 65 4.39 7.51 -5.57
CA GLY A 65 5.77 7.27 -5.19
C GLY A 65 6.29 5.92 -5.67
N LYS A 66 7.31 5.39 -4.99
CA LYS A 66 7.97 4.13 -5.30
C LYS A 66 8.34 3.40 -4.01
N VAL A 67 8.35 2.08 -4.08
CA VAL A 67 8.76 1.19 -2.98
C VAL A 67 9.73 0.15 -3.53
N ASP A 68 10.69 -0.25 -2.70
CA ASP A 68 11.58 -1.36 -3.02
C ASP A 68 11.08 -2.62 -2.33
N ILE A 69 11.00 -3.73 -3.08
CA ILE A 69 10.67 -5.05 -2.53
C ILE A 69 11.97 -5.83 -2.45
N ILE A 70 12.40 -6.14 -1.23
CA ILE A 70 13.68 -6.79 -0.94
C ILE A 70 13.40 -8.12 -0.25
N LYS A 71 13.88 -9.20 -0.84
CA LYS A 71 13.90 -10.53 -0.22
C LYS A 71 15.24 -10.73 0.47
N ARG A 72 15.25 -11.12 1.75
CA ARG A 72 16.51 -11.43 2.43
C ARG A 72 16.95 -12.82 1.98
N GLU A 73 18.12 -12.92 1.34
CA GLU A 73 18.67 -14.22 1.01
C GLU A 73 18.93 -15.02 2.28
N SER A 74 18.40 -16.25 2.32
CA SER A 74 18.71 -17.22 3.36
C SER A 74 20.08 -17.84 3.04
N GLY A 75 21.15 -17.24 3.52
CA GLY A 75 22.47 -17.86 3.56
C GLY A 75 23.14 -18.08 2.20
N SER A 76 23.59 -16.99 1.55
CA SER A 76 24.76 -17.10 0.70
C SER A 76 25.97 -17.36 1.61
N LYS A 77 26.43 -18.62 1.63
CA LYS A 77 27.72 -18.97 2.26
C LYS A 77 28.77 -18.02 1.70
N VAL A 78 29.47 -17.32 2.59
CA VAL A 78 30.75 -16.70 2.27
C VAL A 78 31.67 -17.85 1.85
N ASN A 79 31.94 -17.95 0.54
CA ASN A 79 33.09 -18.68 0.04
C ASN A 79 34.31 -17.77 0.09
#